data_AF-A0A3B8V5F7-F1
#
_entry.id   AF-A0A3B8V5F7-F1
#
_cell.length_a   1.000
_cell.length_b   1.000
_cell.length_c   1.000
_cell.angle_alpha   90.00
_cell.angle_beta   90.00
_cell.angle_gamma   90.00
#
_symmetry.space_group_name_H-M   'P 1'
#
loop_
_entity.id
_entity.type
_entity.pdbx_description
1 polymer ?
#
loop_
_entity_poly.entity_id
_entity_poly.type
_entity_poly.pdbx_seq_one_letter_code
_entity_poly.pdbx_strand_id
1 'polypeptide(L)'
;MAKKKSSKKLLGSILSGVTILFAIVAFCMIFVKSVKVMSGENEVLSFTGAQTVFGYTWKKEVLGTTLSAKILDFSFMNLLPYLLLIAGILFAALGYAGKIGFLMNILATAAFVVAAVFFFLAPQFVVVAESGSSIVDSAVNSIVSALKDDGATVAIGGILAGVFSAIAAVCSGLKIFVK
;
A
#
# COMPACT_ATOMS: atom_id res chain seq x y z
N MET A 1 -26.74 36.77 1.76
CA MET A 1 -26.58 35.31 1.93
C MET A 1 -25.94 34.58 0.72
N ALA A 2 -25.66 35.23 -0.42
CA ALA A 2 -25.05 34.59 -1.59
C ALA A 2 -23.57 34.16 -1.45
N LYS A 3 -22.78 34.81 -0.57
CA LYS A 3 -21.36 34.49 -0.35
C LYS A 3 -21.12 33.09 0.26
N LYS A 4 -22.06 32.58 1.07
CA LYS A 4 -21.91 31.31 1.80
C LYS A 4 -22.00 30.08 0.88
N LYS A 5 -22.78 30.15 -0.20
CA LYS A 5 -23.02 29.04 -1.15
C LYS A 5 -21.83 28.80 -2.11
N SER A 6 -21.06 29.85 -2.41
CA SER A 6 -19.83 29.76 -3.22
C SER A 6 -18.68 29.09 -2.44
N SER A 7 -18.52 29.43 -1.15
CA SER A 7 -17.45 28.89 -0.30
C SER A 7 -17.51 27.36 -0.10
N LYS A 8 -18.70 26.78 0.03
CA LYS A 8 -18.89 25.33 0.17
C LYS A 8 -18.52 24.55 -1.11
N LYS A 9 -18.80 25.13 -2.28
CA LYS A 9 -18.48 24.52 -3.58
C LYS A 9 -16.97 24.53 -3.86
N LEU A 10 -16.29 25.61 -3.46
CA LEU A 10 -14.83 25.73 -3.48
C LEU A 10 -14.16 24.76 -2.50
N LEU A 11 -14.68 24.65 -1.27
CA LEU A 11 -14.17 23.74 -0.24
C LEU A 11 -14.33 22.26 -0.66
N GLY A 12 -15.45 21.89 -1.27
CA GLY A 12 -15.65 20.54 -1.81
C GLY A 12 -14.73 20.19 -2.99
N SER A 13 -14.39 21.17 -3.83
CA SER A 13 -13.43 21.00 -4.94
C SER A 13 -12.00 20.82 -4.44
N ILE A 14 -11.57 21.66 -3.49
CA ILE A 14 -10.24 21.56 -2.85
C ILE A 14 -10.11 20.21 -2.12
N LEU A 15 -11.11 19.82 -1.31
CA LEU A 15 -11.10 18.51 -0.66
C LEU A 15 -10.98 17.37 -1.68
N SER A 16 -11.58 17.51 -2.88
CA SER A 16 -11.47 16.47 -3.91
C SER A 16 -10.10 16.36 -4.53
N GLY A 17 -9.50 17.49 -4.89
CA GLY A 17 -8.11 17.53 -5.36
C GLY A 17 -7.15 16.97 -4.32
N VAL A 18 -7.33 17.36 -3.05
CA VAL A 18 -6.49 16.89 -1.93
C VAL A 18 -6.65 15.38 -1.70
N THR A 19 -7.88 14.85 -1.68
CA THR A 19 -8.11 13.39 -1.59
C THR A 19 -7.37 12.63 -2.68
N ILE A 20 -7.51 13.07 -3.93
CA ILE A 20 -6.90 12.39 -5.09
C ILE A 20 -5.37 12.48 -4.99
N LEU A 21 -4.83 13.64 -4.65
CA LEU A 21 -3.39 13.84 -4.52
C LEU A 21 -2.79 12.93 -3.43
N PHE A 22 -3.40 12.87 -2.25
CA PHE A 22 -2.94 11.98 -1.18
C PHE A 22 -3.08 10.49 -1.54
N ALA A 23 -4.14 10.10 -2.25
CA ALA A 23 -4.28 8.73 -2.73
C ALA A 23 -3.22 8.35 -3.79
N ILE A 24 -2.85 9.29 -4.67
CA ILE A 24 -1.75 9.09 -5.63
C ILE A 24 -0.42 8.98 -4.89
N VAL A 25 -0.16 9.84 -3.91
CA VAL A 25 1.06 9.76 -3.09
C VAL A 25 1.12 8.42 -2.35
N ALA A 26 0.01 7.96 -1.78
CA ALA A 26 -0.09 6.65 -1.14
C ALA A 26 0.21 5.51 -2.13
N PHE A 27 -0.25 5.62 -3.39
CA PHE A 27 0.06 4.64 -4.43
C PHE A 27 1.55 4.64 -4.80
N CYS A 28 2.18 5.81 -4.91
CA CYS A 28 3.61 5.94 -5.18
C CYS A 28 4.50 5.30 -4.10
N MET A 29 3.99 5.08 -2.89
CA MET A 29 4.72 4.37 -1.83
C MET A 29 5.01 2.90 -2.16
N ILE A 30 4.46 2.35 -3.24
CA ILE A 30 4.84 1.03 -3.75
C ILE A 30 6.35 0.91 -4.05
N PHE A 31 7.01 2.03 -4.38
CA PHE A 31 8.45 2.06 -4.65
C PHE A 31 9.31 2.17 -3.38
N VAL A 32 8.70 2.45 -2.24
CA VAL A 32 9.38 2.60 -0.95
C VAL A 32 9.38 1.27 -0.20
N LYS A 33 10.33 1.07 0.72
CA LYS A 33 10.40 -0.09 1.63
C LYS A 33 9.07 -0.23 2.40
N SER A 34 8.33 -1.30 2.14
CA SER A 34 7.01 -1.56 2.73
C SER A 34 7.07 -2.56 3.89
N VAL A 35 7.97 -3.53 3.81
CA VAL A 35 8.19 -4.54 4.85
C VAL A 35 9.69 -4.59 5.18
N LYS A 36 10.01 -4.67 6.47
CA LYS A 36 11.37 -4.90 6.96
C LYS A 36 11.42 -6.11 7.89
N VAL A 37 12.51 -6.85 7.83
CA VAL A 37 12.80 -8.00 8.67
C VAL A 37 13.82 -7.57 9.71
N MET A 38 13.42 -7.64 10.98
CA MET A 38 14.23 -7.27 12.13
C MET A 38 14.82 -8.54 12.74
N SER A 39 16.09 -8.49 13.13
CA SER A 39 16.71 -9.47 14.03
C SER A 39 17.23 -8.70 15.24
N GLY A 40 16.49 -8.76 16.35
CA GLY A 40 16.66 -7.84 17.47
C GLY A 40 16.38 -6.39 17.04
N GLU A 41 17.32 -5.47 17.30
CA GLU A 41 17.19 -4.06 16.95
C GLU A 41 17.69 -3.71 15.53
N ASN A 42 18.33 -4.67 14.83
CA ASN A 42 18.94 -4.42 13.53
C ASN A 42 18.01 -4.81 12.37
N GLU A 43 17.91 -3.93 11.37
CA GLU A 43 17.28 -4.23 10.08
C GLU A 43 18.21 -5.16 9.29
N VAL A 44 17.78 -6.41 9.08
CA VAL A 44 18.55 -7.40 8.33
C VAL A 44 18.22 -7.29 6.85
N LEU A 45 16.94 -7.15 6.54
CA LEU A 45 16.42 -7.09 5.17
C LEU A 45 15.22 -6.17 5.07
N SER A 46 15.01 -5.60 3.89
CA SER A 46 13.85 -4.77 3.61
C SER A 46 13.40 -4.96 2.17
N PHE A 47 12.10 -5.00 1.97
CA PHE A 47 11.46 -5.20 0.68
C PHE A 47 10.61 -3.97 0.34
N THR A 48 10.68 -3.53 -0.91
CA THR A 48 9.79 -2.49 -1.42
C THR A 48 8.35 -3.00 -1.51
N GLY A 49 7.37 -2.09 -1.59
CA GLY A 49 5.98 -2.47 -1.85
C GLY A 49 5.86 -3.33 -3.11
N ALA A 50 6.54 -2.96 -4.20
CA ALA A 50 6.55 -3.72 -5.44
C ALA A 50 7.12 -5.14 -5.27
N GLN A 51 8.22 -5.29 -4.53
CA GLN A 51 8.81 -6.61 -4.24
C GLN A 51 7.90 -7.47 -3.35
N THR A 52 7.16 -6.83 -2.45
CA THR A 52 6.21 -7.49 -1.54
C THR A 52 4.95 -7.95 -2.28
N VAL A 53 4.57 -7.23 -3.35
CA VAL A 53 3.39 -7.50 -4.17
C VAL A 53 3.68 -8.52 -5.26
N PHE A 54 4.71 -8.27 -6.08
CA PHE A 54 5.02 -9.06 -7.27
C PHE A 54 6.00 -10.20 -7.01
N GLY A 55 6.51 -10.29 -5.79
CA GLY A 55 7.58 -11.22 -5.45
C GLY A 55 8.97 -10.65 -5.71
N TYR A 56 9.97 -11.38 -5.25
CA TYR A 56 11.36 -10.99 -5.30
C TYR A 56 12.22 -12.23 -5.54
N THR A 57 13.03 -12.17 -6.60
CA THR A 57 14.01 -13.20 -6.92
C THR A 57 15.39 -12.63 -6.68
N TRP A 58 16.11 -13.24 -5.74
CA TRP A 58 17.50 -12.92 -5.51
C TRP A 58 18.36 -13.63 -6.56
N LYS A 59 19.28 -12.88 -7.15
CA LYS A 59 20.22 -13.38 -8.16
C LYS A 59 21.63 -13.08 -7.68
N LYS A 60 22.49 -14.09 -7.67
CA LYS A 60 23.93 -13.91 -7.44
C LYS A 60 24.70 -14.72 -8.45
N GLU A 61 25.63 -14.05 -9.12
CA GLU A 61 26.59 -14.73 -9.97
C GLU A 61 27.72 -15.28 -9.12
N VAL A 62 27.95 -16.59 -9.22
CA VAL A 62 29.08 -17.26 -8.60
C VAL A 62 29.77 -18.06 -9.70
N LEU A 63 31.05 -17.76 -9.95
CA LEU A 63 31.90 -18.48 -10.91
C LEU A 63 31.27 -18.64 -12.32
N GLY A 64 30.64 -17.58 -12.85
CA GLY A 64 30.02 -17.61 -14.18
C GLY A 64 28.67 -18.33 -14.28
N THR A 65 28.14 -18.82 -13.14
CA THR A 65 26.79 -19.38 -13.05
C THR A 65 25.86 -18.45 -12.27
N THR A 66 24.69 -18.14 -12.83
CA THR A 66 23.68 -17.30 -12.17
C THR A 66 22.83 -18.16 -11.24
N LEU A 67 23.10 -18.09 -9.94
CA LEU A 67 22.21 -18.65 -8.93
C LEU A 67 21.02 -17.71 -8.76
N SER A 68 19.81 -18.22 -8.99
CA SER A 68 18.56 -17.49 -8.79
C SER A 68 17.70 -18.23 -7.79
N ALA A 69 17.27 -17.55 -6.73
CA ALA A 69 16.29 -18.09 -5.79
C ALA A 69 15.16 -17.10 -5.58
N LYS A 70 13.94 -17.60 -5.67
CA LYS A 70 12.74 -16.84 -5.37
C LYS A 70 12.60 -16.76 -3.85
N ILE A 71 12.59 -15.55 -3.31
CA ILE A 71 12.44 -15.29 -1.87
C ILE A 71 10.97 -14.97 -1.56
N LEU A 72 10.33 -14.18 -2.41
CA LEU A 72 8.93 -13.77 -2.26
C LEU A 72 8.14 -14.21 -3.48
N ASP A 73 6.94 -14.74 -3.25
CA ASP A 73 5.94 -14.96 -4.28
C ASP A 73 4.98 -13.78 -4.40
N PHE A 74 4.16 -13.80 -5.44
CA PHE A 74 3.08 -12.86 -5.64
C PHE A 74 2.10 -12.90 -4.48
N SER A 75 1.86 -11.75 -3.88
CA SER A 75 0.86 -11.57 -2.83
C SER A 75 -0.29 -10.71 -3.34
N PHE A 76 -1.40 -11.36 -3.68
CA PHE A 76 -2.63 -10.66 -4.04
C PHE A 76 -3.13 -9.77 -2.90
N MET A 77 -2.95 -10.21 -1.65
CA MET A 77 -3.44 -9.49 -0.48
C MET A 77 -2.64 -8.19 -0.24
N ASN A 78 -1.35 -8.16 -0.62
CA ASN A 78 -0.56 -6.94 -0.68
C ASN A 78 -0.80 -6.10 -1.95
N LEU A 79 -1.26 -6.69 -3.06
CA LEU A 79 -1.70 -5.97 -4.26
C LEU A 79 -3.01 -5.20 -4.01
N LEU A 80 -3.94 -5.83 -3.29
CA LEU A 80 -5.29 -5.36 -3.05
C LEU A 80 -5.39 -3.90 -2.56
N PRO A 81 -4.62 -3.42 -1.55
CA PRO A 81 -4.71 -2.02 -1.12
C PRO A 81 -4.36 -1.01 -2.23
N TYR A 82 -3.46 -1.36 -3.16
CA TYR A 82 -3.14 -0.51 -4.31
C TYR A 82 -4.30 -0.47 -5.32
N LEU A 83 -4.98 -1.60 -5.54
CA LEU A 83 -6.21 -1.63 -6.37
C LEU A 83 -7.34 -0.81 -5.73
N LEU A 84 -7.49 -0.88 -4.40
CA LEU A 84 -8.46 -0.07 -3.67
C LEU A 84 -8.14 1.42 -3.72
N LEU A 85 -6.86 1.82 -3.69
CA LEU A 85 -6.48 3.21 -3.91
C LEU A 85 -6.93 3.70 -5.30
N ILE A 86 -6.70 2.92 -6.35
CA ILE A 86 -7.13 3.26 -7.72
C ILE A 86 -8.66 3.35 -7.78
N ALA A 87 -9.38 2.36 -7.25
CA ALA A 87 -10.84 2.37 -7.21
C ALA A 87 -11.37 3.58 -6.42
N GLY A 88 -10.76 3.90 -5.27
CA GLY A 88 -11.11 5.06 -4.46
C GLY A 88 -10.88 6.38 -5.18
N ILE A 89 -9.79 6.51 -5.95
CA ILE A 89 -9.52 7.69 -6.80
C ILE A 89 -10.62 7.83 -7.85
N LEU A 90 -10.99 6.74 -8.53
CA LEU A 90 -12.06 6.76 -9.53
C LEU A 90 -13.39 7.19 -8.91
N PHE A 91 -13.78 6.62 -7.77
CA PHE A 91 -15.01 6.99 -7.08
C PHE A 91 -14.99 8.44 -6.57
N ALA A 92 -13.85 8.93 -6.06
CA ALA A 92 -13.70 10.32 -5.64
C ALA A 92 -13.83 11.29 -6.82
N ALA A 93 -13.30 10.94 -7.99
CA ALA A 93 -13.42 11.72 -9.22
C ALA A 93 -14.87 11.70 -9.75
N LEU A 94 -15.53 10.54 -9.78
CA LEU A 94 -16.94 10.41 -10.17
C LEU A 94 -17.88 11.15 -9.21
N GLY A 95 -17.59 11.13 -7.91
CA GLY A 95 -18.33 11.87 -6.89
C GLY A 95 -18.27 13.38 -7.08
N TYR A 96 -17.21 13.89 -7.71
CA TYR A 96 -17.07 15.30 -8.07
C TYR A 96 -17.88 15.68 -9.33
N ALA A 97 -17.95 14.80 -10.33
CA ALA A 97 -18.60 15.08 -11.61
C ALA A 97 -20.11 14.75 -11.65
N GLY A 98 -20.62 13.88 -10.78
CA GLY A 98 -21.95 13.27 -10.93
C GLY A 98 -23.07 13.74 -9.97
N LYS A 99 -24.34 13.49 -10.37
CA LYS A 99 -25.56 13.71 -9.56
C LYS A 99 -25.63 12.82 -8.29
N ILE A 100 -24.91 11.68 -8.25
CA ILE A 100 -24.89 10.69 -7.15
C ILE A 100 -23.65 10.87 -6.24
N GLY A 101 -23.19 12.12 -6.05
CA GLY A 101 -21.96 12.39 -5.29
C GLY A 101 -21.91 11.88 -3.85
N PHE A 102 -23.06 11.59 -3.22
CA PHE A 102 -23.11 11.06 -1.85
C PHE A 102 -22.60 9.60 -1.75
N LEU A 103 -23.19 8.68 -2.53
CA LEU A 103 -22.80 7.26 -2.50
C LEU A 103 -21.36 7.05 -3.00
N MET A 104 -20.95 7.79 -4.02
CA MET A 104 -19.59 7.69 -4.57
C MET A 104 -18.53 8.17 -3.57
N ASN A 105 -18.81 9.22 -2.79
CA ASN A 105 -17.90 9.67 -1.73
C ASN A 105 -17.83 8.68 -0.55
N ILE A 106 -18.94 8.01 -0.20
CA ILE A 106 -18.94 6.93 0.81
C ILE A 106 -18.09 5.76 0.32
N LEU A 107 -18.29 5.32 -0.93
CA LEU A 107 -17.57 4.20 -1.50
C LEU A 107 -16.07 4.49 -1.64
N ALA A 108 -15.71 5.72 -2.03
CA ALA A 108 -14.32 6.18 -2.03
C ALA A 108 -13.73 6.17 -0.62
N THR A 109 -14.47 6.68 0.38
CA THR A 109 -14.03 6.69 1.78
C THR A 109 -13.80 5.26 2.30
N ALA A 110 -14.73 4.35 2.05
CA ALA A 110 -14.60 2.94 2.44
C ALA A 110 -13.39 2.29 1.77
N ALA A 111 -13.18 2.51 0.47
CA ALA A 111 -12.02 1.98 -0.25
C ALA A 111 -10.69 2.49 0.34
N PHE A 112 -10.60 3.78 0.68
CA PHE A 112 -9.40 4.34 1.31
C PHE A 112 -9.18 3.84 2.75
N VAL A 113 -10.24 3.69 3.56
CA VAL A 113 -10.10 3.12 4.92
C VAL A 113 -9.59 1.68 4.85
N VAL A 114 -10.17 0.86 3.99
CA VAL A 114 -9.75 -0.55 3.86
C VAL A 114 -8.32 -0.63 3.32
N ALA A 115 -7.96 0.18 2.33
CA ALA A 115 -6.58 0.26 1.84
C ALA A 115 -5.60 0.67 2.96
N ALA A 116 -5.95 1.65 3.78
CA ALA A 116 -5.12 2.11 4.90
C ALA A 116 -4.82 0.97 5.89
N VAL A 117 -5.85 0.23 6.30
CA VAL A 117 -5.69 -0.92 7.21
C VAL A 117 -4.78 -1.98 6.59
N PHE A 118 -4.99 -2.29 5.30
CA PHE A 118 -4.21 -3.32 4.61
C PHE A 118 -2.73 -2.92 4.46
N PHE A 119 -2.42 -1.64 4.31
CA PHE A 119 -1.03 -1.17 4.31
C PHE A 119 -0.33 -1.37 5.67
N PHE A 120 -1.04 -1.21 6.78
CA PHE A 120 -0.50 -1.52 8.11
C PHE A 120 -0.37 -3.02 8.37
N LEU A 121 -1.18 -3.85 7.70
CA LEU A 121 -1.10 -5.30 7.79
C LEU A 121 -0.18 -5.92 6.71
N ALA A 122 0.53 -5.12 5.91
CA ALA A 122 1.35 -5.61 4.81
C ALA A 122 2.35 -6.75 5.15
N PRO A 123 3.02 -6.75 6.32
CA PRO A 123 3.91 -7.84 6.72
C PRO A 123 3.19 -9.19 6.87
N GLN A 124 1.94 -9.19 7.32
CA GLN A 124 1.14 -10.40 7.55
C GLN A 124 0.71 -11.09 6.25
N PHE A 125 0.75 -10.34 5.14
CA PHE A 125 0.32 -10.78 3.82
C PHE A 125 1.49 -11.16 2.91
N VAL A 126 2.71 -11.15 3.42
CA VAL A 126 3.89 -11.58 2.68
C VAL A 126 3.78 -13.07 2.34
N VAL A 127 3.90 -13.41 1.06
CA VAL A 127 3.95 -14.81 0.61
C VAL A 127 5.41 -15.17 0.38
N VAL A 128 5.92 -16.11 1.18
CA VAL A 128 7.28 -16.61 1.06
C VAL A 128 7.32 -17.73 0.03
N ALA A 129 8.25 -17.67 -0.91
CA ALA A 129 8.38 -18.69 -1.96
C ALA A 129 9.03 -19.97 -1.40
N GLU A 130 8.53 -21.13 -1.82
CA GLU A 130 9.17 -22.42 -1.54
C GLU A 130 10.42 -22.58 -2.40
N SER A 131 11.58 -22.77 -1.77
CA SER A 131 12.86 -22.91 -2.47
C SER A 131 13.07 -24.34 -2.96
N GLY A 132 13.56 -24.47 -4.20
CA GLY A 132 13.84 -25.75 -4.87
C GLY A 132 15.32 -26.06 -5.06
N SER A 133 16.25 -25.41 -4.33
CA SER A 133 17.69 -25.60 -4.54
C SER A 133 18.51 -25.61 -3.24
N SER A 134 19.14 -26.76 -2.97
CA SER A 134 19.80 -27.14 -1.72
C SER A 134 20.94 -26.24 -1.21
N ILE A 135 21.55 -25.41 -2.06
CA ILE A 135 22.68 -24.53 -1.68
C ILE A 135 22.20 -23.12 -1.32
N VAL A 136 21.15 -22.64 -2.00
CA VAL A 136 20.52 -21.34 -1.71
C VAL A 136 19.54 -21.46 -0.54
N ASP A 137 19.10 -22.68 -0.26
CA ASP A 137 18.19 -23.03 0.84
C ASP A 137 18.67 -22.54 2.21
N SER A 138 19.97 -22.57 2.57
CA SER A 138 20.36 -22.15 3.94
C SER A 138 20.21 -20.65 4.21
N ALA A 139 20.59 -19.81 3.24
CA ALA A 139 20.41 -18.36 3.34
C ALA A 139 18.94 -17.96 3.17
N VAL A 140 18.23 -18.59 2.23
CA VAL A 140 16.80 -18.33 2.03
C VAL A 140 15.99 -18.84 3.20
N ASN A 141 16.26 -20.03 3.75
CA ASN A 141 15.59 -20.55 4.94
C ASN A 141 15.83 -19.65 6.16
N SER A 142 17.01 -19.04 6.31
CA SER A 142 17.24 -18.08 7.41
C SER A 142 16.36 -16.83 7.28
N ILE A 143 16.16 -16.35 6.04
CA ILE A 143 15.28 -15.20 5.73
C ILE A 143 13.80 -15.59 5.87
N VAL A 144 13.44 -16.79 5.40
CA VAL A 144 12.09 -17.38 5.50
C VAL A 144 11.73 -17.58 6.97
N SER A 145 12.62 -18.14 7.78
CA SER A 145 12.41 -18.30 9.22
C SER A 145 12.26 -16.95 9.90
N ALA A 146 13.10 -15.96 9.59
CA ALA A 146 12.95 -14.62 10.14
C ALA A 146 11.65 -13.90 9.70
N LEU A 147 11.13 -14.21 8.51
CA LEU A 147 9.81 -13.74 8.05
C LEU A 147 8.65 -14.48 8.71
N LYS A 148 8.82 -15.75 9.09
CA LYS A 148 7.80 -16.60 9.73
C LYS A 148 7.73 -16.44 11.25
N ASP A 149 8.85 -16.15 11.92
CA ASP A 149 8.96 -16.03 13.38
C ASP A 149 8.64 -14.60 13.89
N ASP A 150 7.66 -13.91 13.30
CA ASP A 150 7.23 -12.54 13.66
C ASP A 150 8.30 -11.42 13.53
N GLY A 151 9.44 -11.68 12.87
CA GLY A 151 10.47 -10.66 12.62
C GLY A 151 10.07 -9.62 11.55
N ALA A 152 8.98 -9.85 10.82
CA ALA A 152 8.50 -8.97 9.76
C ALA A 152 7.66 -7.82 10.32
N THR A 153 8.15 -6.60 10.18
CA THR A 153 7.44 -5.38 10.62
C THR A 153 7.18 -4.43 9.47
N VAL A 154 6.19 -3.55 9.64
CA VAL A 154 5.86 -2.54 8.63
C VAL A 154 7.03 -1.57 8.52
N ALA A 155 7.53 -1.37 7.30
CA ALA A 155 8.54 -0.36 7.04
C ALA A 155 7.90 1.00 6.71
N ILE A 156 8.71 2.03 6.58
CA ILE A 156 8.25 3.42 6.44
C ILE A 156 7.28 3.62 5.25
N GLY A 157 7.45 2.89 4.15
CA GLY A 157 6.58 2.96 2.98
C GLY A 157 5.17 2.47 3.27
N GLY A 158 5.02 1.37 4.01
CA GLY A 158 3.71 0.87 4.43
C GLY A 158 3.01 1.82 5.41
N ILE A 159 3.77 2.40 6.35
CA ILE A 159 3.26 3.40 7.31
C ILE A 159 2.77 4.65 6.56
N LEU A 160 3.60 5.22 5.69
CA LEU A 160 3.26 6.41 4.92
C LEU A 160 2.08 6.15 3.98
N ALA A 161 2.05 5.01 3.28
CA ALA A 161 0.92 4.61 2.43
C ALA A 161 -0.38 4.54 3.23
N GLY A 162 -0.33 3.91 4.41
CA GLY A 162 -1.47 3.82 5.33
C GLY A 162 -1.97 5.19 5.80
N VAL A 163 -1.05 6.05 6.25
CA VAL A 163 -1.39 7.40 6.73
C VAL A 163 -1.96 8.28 5.60
N PHE A 164 -1.34 8.31 4.43
CA PHE A 164 -1.85 9.09 3.31
C PHE A 164 -3.19 8.58 2.80
N SER A 165 -3.41 7.26 2.82
CA SER A 165 -4.71 6.67 2.51
C SER A 165 -5.78 7.05 3.55
N ALA A 166 -5.44 7.06 4.85
CA ALA A 166 -6.34 7.51 5.91
C ALA A 166 -6.69 9.00 5.79
N ILE A 167 -5.72 9.87 5.46
CA ILE A 167 -5.97 11.30 5.19
C ILE A 167 -6.90 11.46 3.98
N ALA A 168 -6.66 10.69 2.91
CA ALA A 168 -7.54 10.68 1.74
C ALA A 168 -8.97 10.25 2.12
N ALA A 169 -9.13 9.25 2.99
CA ALA A 169 -10.42 8.82 3.52
C ALA A 169 -11.12 9.94 4.31
N VAL A 170 -10.42 10.61 5.23
CA VAL A 170 -10.97 11.72 6.03
C VAL A 170 -11.41 12.87 5.11
N CYS A 171 -10.58 13.25 4.15
CA CYS A 171 -10.93 14.28 3.16
C CYS A 171 -12.13 13.86 2.30
N SER A 172 -12.24 12.59 1.92
CA SER A 172 -13.39 12.07 1.17
C SER A 172 -14.67 12.03 2.01
N GLY A 173 -14.55 11.65 3.28
CA GLY A 173 -15.65 11.61 4.25
C GLY A 173 -16.17 13.01 4.58
N LEU A 174 -15.28 13.99 4.79
CA LEU A 174 -15.66 15.38 5.06
C LEU A 174 -16.50 15.98 3.91
N LYS A 175 -16.26 15.59 2.65
CA LYS A 175 -17.10 16.03 1.51
C LYS A 175 -18.56 15.61 1.65
N ILE A 176 -18.84 14.51 2.34
CA ILE A 176 -20.21 14.03 2.57
C ILE A 176 -20.98 15.06 3.43
N PHE A 177 -20.31 15.67 4.40
CA PHE A 177 -20.91 16.61 5.36
C PHE A 177 -20.88 18.08 4.90
N VAL A 178 -19.98 18.44 3.98
CA VAL A 178 -19.76 19.83 3.54
C VAL A 178 -20.71 20.28 2.42
N LYS A 179 -21.58 19.39 1.91
CA LYS A 179 -22.53 19.67 0.82
C LYS A 179 -23.39 20.93 1.03
#